data_AF-A0A162N5F0-F1
#
_entry.id   AF-A0A162N5F0-F1
#
_cell.length_a   1.000
_cell.length_b   1.000
_cell.length_c   1.000
_cell.angle_alpha   90.00
_cell.angle_beta   90.00
_cell.angle_gamma   90.00
#
_symmetry.space_group_name_H-M   'P 1'
#
loop_
_entity.id
_entity.type
_entity.pdbx_description
1 polymer ?
#
loop_
_entity_poly.entity_id
_entity_poly.type
_entity_poly.pdbx_seq_one_letter_code
_entity_poly.pdbx_strand_id
1 'polypeptide(L)'
;MQAPEKRVDLIRNKAALFKTFDPELMTAGRWPSNIEYGLYTAQEGAVNTTFSVLRNEEGLQGINGPPGTGKTTLLLDIIAEIIVERAKVIAELGCDKIFDRNSYTKVEKESGFNLHTYAPAVVLRKNFGIVVASNNNAAVENISKELPLKSKIDGNAFPKADYFSVCARAIIEEESWGVLAAALGNAKNRNTFRKAFWQSDKERLGFDDLLYNVYRDPATDKVPIHQKLFEEQQVIFQSLLAEFDAFRKTAACFHQQLPAYMHNKQKEKQTHEELKQISVQLGELSVQRETLTSKEHRLTKDAERVQSLLHLHIQRRPSFFFLQKLFKTARFKTWNTEAEEIHHSLKNINVDLDYIKKA
;
A
#
# COMPACT_ATOMS: atom_id res chain seq x y z
N MET A 1 -8.82 21.92 -25.97
CA MET A 1 -8.36 21.92 -24.57
C MET A 1 -9.40 21.16 -23.75
N GLN A 2 -9.11 19.91 -23.38
CA GLN A 2 -9.93 19.22 -22.37
C GLN A 2 -9.81 19.99 -21.06
N ALA A 3 -10.92 20.13 -20.34
CA ALA A 3 -10.91 20.74 -19.00
C ALA A 3 -9.85 20.03 -18.14
N PRO A 4 -9.03 20.75 -17.36
CA PRO A 4 -8.05 20.10 -16.51
C PRO A 4 -8.77 19.14 -15.58
N GLU A 5 -8.34 17.87 -15.57
CA GLU A 5 -8.81 16.89 -14.62
C GLU A 5 -8.79 17.48 -13.21
N LYS A 6 -9.86 17.20 -12.46
CA LYS A 6 -10.12 17.74 -11.14
C LYS A 6 -8.92 17.44 -10.23
N ARG A 7 -8.15 18.47 -9.87
CA ARG A 7 -7.00 18.34 -8.95
C ARG A 7 -7.42 17.59 -7.69
N VAL A 8 -6.69 16.53 -7.35
CA VAL A 8 -6.95 15.71 -6.16
C VAL A 8 -5.97 16.07 -5.06
N ASP A 9 -6.49 16.50 -3.91
CA ASP A 9 -5.70 16.69 -2.70
C ASP A 9 -5.47 15.32 -2.03
N LEU A 10 -4.26 14.79 -2.15
CA LEU A 10 -3.89 13.47 -1.61
C LEU A 10 -3.92 13.44 -0.07
N ILE A 11 -3.67 14.58 0.60
CA ILE A 11 -3.69 14.63 2.07
C ILE A 11 -5.13 14.51 2.58
N ARG A 12 -6.07 15.19 1.90
CA ARG A 12 -7.50 15.13 2.27
C ARG A 12 -8.19 13.87 1.77
N ASN A 13 -7.74 13.30 0.65
CA ASN A 13 -8.32 12.09 0.08
C ASN A 13 -7.43 10.86 0.31
N LYS A 14 -7.63 10.20 1.45
CA LYS A 14 -6.89 9.00 1.83
C LYS A 14 -6.99 7.87 0.81
N ALA A 15 -8.12 7.72 0.13
CA ALA A 15 -8.30 6.69 -0.90
C ALA A 15 -7.48 7.01 -2.15
N ALA A 16 -7.38 8.28 -2.53
CA ALA A 16 -6.51 8.70 -3.63
C ALA A 16 -5.02 8.53 -3.25
N LEU A 17 -4.62 8.93 -2.03
CA LEU A 17 -3.27 8.70 -1.54
C LEU A 17 -2.93 7.20 -1.54
N PHE A 18 -3.84 6.34 -1.05
CA PHE A 18 -3.65 4.89 -1.03
C PHE A 18 -3.29 4.34 -2.41
N LYS A 19 -4.00 4.77 -3.46
CA LYS A 19 -3.73 4.36 -4.85
C LYS A 19 -2.36 4.81 -5.36
N THR A 20 -1.82 5.92 -4.87
CA THR A 20 -0.55 6.45 -5.38
C THR A 20 0.67 5.61 -5.01
N PHE A 21 0.59 4.83 -3.94
CA PHE A 21 1.65 3.92 -3.52
C PHE A 21 1.24 2.45 -3.69
N ASP A 22 0.31 2.16 -4.60
CA ASP A 22 0.07 0.79 -5.05
C ASP A 22 1.41 0.23 -5.57
N PRO A 23 1.91 -0.90 -5.02
CA PRO A 23 3.16 -1.49 -5.47
C PRO A 23 3.20 -1.75 -6.98
N GLU A 24 2.08 -1.90 -7.68
CA GLU A 24 2.09 -2.03 -9.14
C GLU A 24 2.75 -0.82 -9.84
N LEU A 25 2.69 0.36 -9.21
CA LEU A 25 3.31 1.60 -9.71
C LEU A 25 4.77 1.77 -9.26
N MET A 26 5.28 0.87 -8.43
CA MET A 26 6.61 0.97 -7.82
C MET A 26 7.71 0.89 -8.88
N THR A 27 8.67 1.81 -8.79
CA THR A 27 9.84 1.88 -9.66
C THR A 27 10.92 0.90 -9.23
N ALA A 28 11.68 0.37 -10.20
CA ALA A 28 12.77 -0.56 -9.89
C ALA A 28 14.03 0.18 -9.38
N GLY A 29 14.22 1.41 -9.85
CA GLY A 29 15.25 2.31 -9.40
C GLY A 29 14.87 2.98 -8.09
N ARG A 30 15.80 2.87 -7.15
CA ARG A 30 15.85 3.57 -5.87
C ARG A 30 17.27 4.04 -5.70
N TRP A 31 17.46 5.26 -5.22
CA TRP A 31 18.78 5.74 -4.89
C TRP A 31 19.41 4.83 -3.82
N PRO A 32 20.70 4.49 -3.91
CA PRO A 32 21.33 3.55 -2.98
C PRO A 32 21.62 4.16 -1.60
N SER A 33 20.66 4.89 -1.02
CA SER A 33 20.69 5.40 0.36
C SER A 33 20.48 4.28 1.38
N ASN A 34 20.54 4.64 2.66
CA ASN A 34 20.29 3.70 3.77
C ASN A 34 18.96 2.95 3.57
N ILE A 35 19.05 1.62 3.59
CA ILE A 35 17.92 0.74 3.31
C ILE A 35 16.80 0.85 4.34
N GLU A 36 17.12 1.21 5.59
CA GLU A 36 16.16 1.43 6.69
C GLU A 36 15.32 2.69 6.48
N TYR A 37 15.80 3.64 5.68
CA TYR A 37 15.11 4.89 5.39
C TYR A 37 14.58 4.89 3.95
N GLY A 38 13.26 4.80 3.80
CA GLY A 38 12.55 4.97 2.54
C GLY A 38 11.95 6.36 2.39
N LEU A 39 11.39 6.65 1.21
CA LEU A 39 10.51 7.79 1.03
C LEU A 39 9.30 7.68 1.95
N TYR A 40 8.83 8.81 2.46
CA TYR A 40 7.54 8.85 3.13
C TYR A 40 6.42 8.58 2.13
N THR A 41 5.27 8.08 2.59
CA THR A 41 4.14 7.66 1.74
C THR A 41 3.75 8.66 0.65
N ALA A 42 3.73 9.96 0.96
CA ALA A 42 3.38 11.00 -0.02
C ALA A 42 4.48 11.27 -1.04
N GLN A 43 5.75 11.10 -0.66
CA GLN A 43 6.89 11.21 -1.57
C GLN A 43 6.94 10.00 -2.50
N GLU A 44 6.78 8.79 -1.96
CA GLU A 44 6.65 7.55 -2.72
C GLU A 44 5.51 7.65 -3.73
N GLY A 45 4.33 8.08 -3.27
CA GLY A 45 3.19 8.34 -4.14
C GLY A 45 3.48 9.35 -5.25
N ALA A 46 4.28 10.39 -4.97
CA ALA A 46 4.68 11.37 -5.97
C ALA A 46 5.68 10.81 -7.00
N VAL A 47 6.64 9.97 -6.61
CA VAL A 47 7.54 9.27 -7.54
C VAL A 47 6.74 8.31 -8.43
N ASN A 48 5.95 7.44 -7.82
CA ASN A 48 5.18 6.42 -8.53
C ASN A 48 4.19 7.04 -9.51
N THR A 49 3.46 8.08 -9.11
CA THR A 49 2.56 8.79 -10.04
C THR A 49 3.29 9.54 -11.15
N THR A 50 4.47 10.12 -10.86
CA THR A 50 5.29 10.78 -11.90
C THR A 50 5.63 9.80 -13.01
N PHE A 51 6.10 8.60 -12.67
CA PHE A 51 6.42 7.59 -13.68
C PHE A 51 5.18 6.93 -14.28
N SER A 52 4.12 6.73 -13.51
CA SER A 52 2.86 6.21 -14.06
C SER A 52 2.27 7.11 -15.14
N VAL A 53 2.43 8.43 -15.03
CA VAL A 53 1.89 9.42 -15.97
C VAL A 53 2.86 9.73 -17.10
N LEU A 54 4.16 9.91 -16.80
CA LEU A 54 5.13 10.48 -17.74
C LEU A 54 6.11 9.48 -18.36
N ARG A 55 6.11 8.19 -17.95
CA ARG A 55 7.10 7.21 -18.43
C ARG A 55 7.08 7.03 -19.95
N ASN A 56 5.89 7.03 -20.53
CA ASN A 56 5.68 6.77 -21.96
C ASN A 56 5.05 7.96 -22.70
N GLU A 57 4.81 9.07 -22.00
CA GLU A 57 4.07 10.22 -22.52
C GLU A 57 4.77 11.52 -22.16
N GLU A 58 4.67 12.51 -23.05
CA GLU A 58 5.11 13.87 -22.76
C GLU A 58 4.08 14.55 -21.85
N GLY A 59 4.54 15.31 -20.85
CA GLY A 59 3.62 16.00 -19.96
C GLY A 59 4.31 16.76 -18.84
N LEU A 60 3.49 17.25 -17.91
CA LEU A 60 3.95 18.00 -16.74
C LEU A 60 3.26 17.45 -15.49
N GLN A 61 4.07 17.01 -14.53
CA GLN A 61 3.60 16.61 -13.21
C GLN A 61 4.00 17.65 -12.17
N GLY A 62 3.02 18.22 -11.48
CA GLY A 62 3.25 19.16 -10.39
C GLY A 62 3.37 18.44 -9.04
N ILE A 63 4.49 18.62 -8.34
CA ILE A 63 4.71 18.07 -7.00
C ILE A 63 4.81 19.22 -6.00
N ASN A 64 3.82 19.30 -5.12
CA ASN A 64 3.80 20.30 -4.05
C ASN A 64 4.40 19.70 -2.77
N GLY A 65 5.45 20.32 -2.25
CA GLY A 65 6.08 19.93 -0.98
C GLY A 65 6.45 21.17 -0.16
N PRO A 66 5.91 21.35 1.07
CA PRO A 66 6.34 22.39 2.00
C PRO A 66 7.87 22.44 2.24
N PRO A 67 8.41 23.51 2.84
CA PRO A 67 9.81 23.54 3.27
C PRO A 67 10.15 22.35 4.18
N GLY A 68 11.32 21.75 3.98
CA GLY A 68 11.78 20.61 4.80
C GLY A 68 11.20 19.23 4.44
N THR A 69 10.30 19.10 3.45
CA THR A 69 9.68 17.80 3.10
C THR A 69 10.50 16.93 2.14
N GLY A 70 11.82 17.03 2.16
CA GLY A 70 12.72 16.13 1.41
C GLY A 70 12.55 16.13 -0.12
N LYS A 71 12.25 17.27 -0.75
CA LYS A 71 12.13 17.36 -2.22
C LYS A 71 13.39 16.90 -2.97
N THR A 72 14.57 17.19 -2.41
CA THR A 72 15.84 16.71 -2.97
C THR A 72 15.95 15.18 -2.85
N THR A 73 15.49 14.59 -1.75
CA THR A 73 15.46 13.13 -1.60
C THR A 73 14.58 12.47 -2.65
N LEU A 74 13.40 13.02 -2.91
CA LEU A 74 12.50 12.56 -3.98
C LEU A 74 13.19 12.62 -5.36
N LEU A 75 13.94 13.69 -5.63
CA LEU A 75 14.68 13.84 -6.89
C LEU A 75 15.73 12.74 -7.09
N LEU A 76 16.35 12.23 -6.02
CA LEU A 76 17.33 11.15 -6.11
C LEU A 76 16.72 9.87 -6.65
N ASP A 77 15.51 9.51 -6.21
CA ASP A 77 14.82 8.30 -6.68
C ASP A 77 14.32 8.46 -8.13
N ILE A 78 13.91 9.68 -8.53
CA ILE A 78 13.64 9.97 -9.95
C ILE A 78 14.90 9.76 -10.80
N ILE A 79 16.05 10.28 -10.36
CA ILE A 79 17.32 10.09 -11.07
C ILE A 79 17.67 8.60 -11.15
N ALA A 80 17.53 7.87 -10.04
CA ALA A 80 17.85 6.44 -9.97
C ALA A 80 16.98 5.62 -10.93
N GLU A 81 15.67 5.86 -10.97
CA GLU A 81 14.79 5.17 -11.92
C GLU A 81 15.16 5.46 -13.38
N ILE A 82 15.45 6.71 -13.75
CA ILE A 82 15.87 7.02 -15.13
C ILE A 82 17.18 6.30 -15.49
N ILE A 83 18.12 6.19 -14.55
CA ILE A 83 19.37 5.43 -14.74
C ILE A 83 19.07 3.92 -14.90
N VAL A 84 18.18 3.36 -14.07
CA VAL A 84 17.81 1.94 -14.14
C VAL A 84 17.06 1.61 -15.43
N GLU A 85 16.16 2.48 -15.89
CA GLU A 85 15.49 2.32 -17.18
C GLU A 85 16.48 2.32 -18.34
N ARG A 86 17.50 3.20 -18.30
CA ARG A 86 18.58 3.18 -19.28
C ARG A 86 19.39 1.89 -19.21
N ALA A 87 19.67 1.41 -17.99
CA ALA A 87 20.39 0.16 -17.77
C ALA A 87 19.64 -1.06 -18.30
N LYS A 88 18.30 -1.10 -18.19
CA LYS A 88 17.45 -2.15 -18.81
C LYS A 88 17.69 -2.22 -20.32
N VAL A 89 17.65 -1.08 -21.00
CA VAL A 89 17.91 -1.02 -22.45
C VAL A 89 19.35 -1.42 -22.80
N ILE A 90 20.34 -0.97 -22.02
CA ILE A 90 21.74 -1.37 -22.24
C ILE A 90 21.92 -2.89 -22.06
N ALA A 91 21.29 -3.47 -21.04
CA ALA A 91 21.33 -4.90 -20.79
C ALA A 91 20.70 -5.69 -21.94
N GLU A 92 19.62 -5.21 -22.56
CA GLU A 92 19.02 -5.86 -23.73
C GLU A 92 19.89 -5.75 -24.99
N LEU A 93 20.52 -4.58 -25.20
CA LEU A 93 21.36 -4.34 -26.37
C LEU A 93 22.65 -5.15 -26.37
N GLY A 94 23.28 -5.29 -25.21
CA GLY A 94 24.66 -5.78 -25.08
C GLY A 94 25.69 -4.65 -25.27
N CYS A 95 26.90 -4.86 -24.75
CA CYS A 95 27.96 -3.84 -24.72
C CYS A 95 28.50 -3.46 -26.11
N ASP A 96 28.30 -4.29 -27.13
CA ASP A 96 28.84 -4.11 -28.48
C ASP A 96 27.96 -3.19 -29.37
N LYS A 97 26.71 -2.94 -28.96
CA LYS A 97 25.68 -2.20 -29.70
C LYS A 97 25.24 -0.90 -29.03
N ILE A 98 25.90 -0.48 -27.95
CA ILE A 98 25.56 0.76 -27.23
C ILE A 98 25.80 2.03 -28.07
N PHE A 99 26.69 1.97 -29.07
CA PHE A 99 26.98 3.04 -30.01
C PHE A 99 26.61 2.64 -31.44
N ASP A 100 26.12 3.61 -32.20
CA ASP A 100 25.81 3.46 -33.62
C ASP A 100 27.11 3.52 -34.44
N ARG A 101 27.58 2.34 -34.88
CA ARG A 101 28.84 2.20 -35.64
C ARG A 101 28.80 2.89 -37.01
N ASN A 102 27.60 3.15 -37.53
CA ASN A 102 27.43 3.78 -38.85
C ASN A 102 27.27 5.31 -38.75
N SER A 103 27.18 5.85 -37.53
CA SER A 103 27.01 7.28 -37.26
C SER A 103 28.20 7.81 -36.49
N TYR A 104 29.20 8.33 -37.20
CA TYR A 104 30.27 9.13 -36.59
C TYR A 104 30.25 10.58 -37.08
N THR A 105 30.54 11.49 -36.16
CA THR A 105 30.83 12.89 -36.47
C THR A 105 32.33 13.09 -36.35
N LYS A 106 32.96 13.59 -37.43
CA LYS A 106 34.35 14.01 -37.43
C LYS A 106 34.42 15.46 -36.96
N VAL A 107 35.11 15.70 -35.85
CA VAL A 107 35.43 17.04 -35.35
C VAL A 107 36.90 17.30 -35.66
N GLU A 108 37.15 18.15 -36.64
CA GLU A 108 38.50 18.54 -37.05
C GLU A 108 39.05 19.55 -36.03
N LYS A 109 40.22 19.25 -35.46
CA LYS A 109 40.94 20.20 -34.62
C LYS A 109 42.02 20.90 -35.42
N GLU A 110 42.26 22.17 -35.12
CA GLU A 110 43.35 22.98 -35.71
C GLU A 110 44.73 22.34 -35.54
N SER A 111 44.91 21.46 -34.54
CA SER A 111 46.13 20.69 -34.32
C SER A 111 46.37 19.54 -35.33
N GLY A 112 45.50 19.37 -36.33
CA GLY A 112 45.55 18.26 -37.30
C GLY A 112 45.03 16.91 -36.76
N PHE A 113 44.56 16.87 -35.52
CA PHE A 113 43.99 15.66 -34.91
C PHE A 113 42.47 15.64 -35.07
N ASN A 114 41.94 14.62 -35.74
CA ASN A 114 40.50 14.45 -35.91
C ASN A 114 39.92 13.66 -34.74
N LEU A 115 38.90 14.21 -34.08
CA LEU A 115 38.13 13.48 -33.08
C LEU A 115 36.92 12.85 -33.78
N HIS A 116 36.71 11.55 -33.57
CA HIS A 116 35.52 10.85 -34.03
C HIS A 116 34.58 10.63 -32.84
N THR A 117 33.36 11.12 -32.94
CA THR A 117 32.33 10.88 -31.91
C THR A 117 31.23 10.00 -32.49
N TYR A 118 30.87 8.94 -31.77
CA TYR A 118 29.80 8.03 -32.17
C TYR A 118 28.54 8.34 -31.37
N ALA A 119 27.40 8.41 -32.05
CA ALA A 119 26.14 8.60 -31.38
C ALA A 119 25.76 7.32 -30.60
N PRO A 120 25.09 7.41 -29.44
CA PRO A 120 24.46 6.25 -28.83
C PRO A 120 23.49 5.57 -29.80
N ALA A 121 23.19 4.28 -29.58
CA ALA A 121 22.13 3.58 -30.32
C ALA A 121 20.82 4.37 -30.26
N VAL A 122 20.00 4.32 -31.33
CA VAL A 122 18.78 5.12 -31.45
C VAL A 122 17.84 4.96 -30.24
N VAL A 123 17.71 3.75 -29.71
CA VAL A 123 16.89 3.45 -28.53
C VAL A 123 17.40 4.12 -27.25
N LEU A 124 18.70 4.43 -27.16
CA LEU A 124 19.32 5.14 -26.03
C LEU A 124 19.26 6.68 -26.16
N ARG A 125 18.76 7.22 -27.29
CA ARG A 125 18.74 8.68 -27.54
C ARG A 125 17.52 9.39 -26.94
N LYS A 126 16.49 8.66 -26.51
CA LYS A 126 15.24 9.22 -25.99
C LYS A 126 15.04 8.81 -24.53
N ASN A 127 14.29 9.62 -23.77
CA ASN A 127 13.76 9.32 -22.43
C ASN A 127 14.77 9.16 -21.27
N PHE A 128 16.09 9.17 -21.53
CA PHE A 128 17.11 9.02 -20.46
C PHE A 128 17.87 10.31 -20.12
N GLY A 129 17.52 11.42 -20.77
CA GLY A 129 18.10 12.73 -20.46
C GLY A 129 17.48 13.32 -19.21
N ILE A 130 18.31 13.82 -18.29
CA ILE A 130 17.86 14.49 -17.07
C ILE A 130 18.31 15.95 -17.13
N VAL A 131 17.35 16.86 -17.01
CA VAL A 131 17.61 18.30 -16.92
C VAL A 131 17.03 18.81 -15.61
N VAL A 132 17.90 19.24 -14.71
CA VAL A 132 17.50 19.88 -13.44
C VAL A 132 17.75 21.37 -13.56
N ALA A 133 16.71 22.16 -13.34
CA ALA A 133 16.78 23.62 -13.39
C ALA A 133 16.22 24.22 -12.09
N SER A 134 16.80 25.34 -11.66
CA SER A 134 16.31 26.13 -10.54
C SER A 134 16.58 27.61 -10.80
N ASN A 135 15.73 28.47 -10.27
CA ASN A 135 16.01 29.92 -10.22
C ASN A 135 17.06 30.28 -9.17
N ASN A 136 17.54 29.31 -8.39
CA ASN A 136 18.64 29.45 -7.45
C ASN A 136 19.85 28.65 -7.94
N ASN A 137 20.85 29.34 -8.48
CA ASN A 137 22.08 28.70 -9.00
C ASN A 137 22.80 27.87 -7.92
N ALA A 138 22.79 28.31 -6.66
CA ALA A 138 23.41 27.56 -5.57
C ALA A 138 22.72 26.22 -5.33
N ALA A 139 21.40 26.12 -5.55
CA ALA A 139 20.68 24.86 -5.42
C ALA A 139 21.11 23.83 -6.48
N VAL A 140 21.28 24.27 -7.74
CA VAL A 140 21.75 23.39 -8.83
C VAL A 140 23.19 22.96 -8.61
N GLU A 141 24.05 23.89 -8.16
CA GLU A 141 25.44 23.58 -7.82
C GLU A 141 25.53 22.57 -6.66
N ASN A 142 24.72 22.75 -5.60
CA ASN A 142 24.69 21.83 -4.47
C ASN A 142 24.23 20.43 -4.89
N ILE A 143 23.16 20.30 -5.67
CA ILE A 143 22.73 18.99 -6.21
C ILE A 143 23.87 18.33 -6.99
N SER A 144 24.55 19.09 -7.85
CA SER A 144 25.64 18.57 -8.67
C SER A 144 26.83 18.07 -7.84
N LYS A 145 27.10 18.70 -6.70
CA LYS A 145 28.16 18.30 -5.77
C LYS A 145 27.75 17.21 -4.81
N GLU A 146 26.46 17.07 -4.48
CA GLU A 146 25.98 16.06 -3.55
C GLU A 146 25.88 14.68 -4.18
N LEU A 147 25.41 14.55 -5.43
CA LEU A 147 25.21 13.23 -6.07
C LEU A 147 26.43 12.28 -5.99
N PRO A 148 27.67 12.77 -6.19
CA PRO A 148 28.87 11.93 -6.10
C PRO A 148 29.28 11.51 -4.69
N LEU A 149 28.79 12.16 -3.62
CA LEU A 149 29.30 11.99 -2.26
C LEU A 149 28.99 10.61 -1.70
N LYS A 150 29.99 9.97 -1.09
CA LYS A 150 29.83 8.66 -0.44
C LYS A 150 28.85 8.72 0.73
N SER A 151 28.70 9.88 1.37
CA SER A 151 27.70 10.13 2.43
C SER A 151 26.25 10.09 1.95
N LYS A 152 26.00 10.14 0.63
CA LYS A 152 24.66 10.05 0.03
C LYS A 152 24.25 8.63 -0.32
N ILE A 153 25.09 7.64 -0.04
CA ILE A 153 24.79 6.22 -0.24
C ILE A 153 25.02 5.42 1.04
N ASP A 154 24.43 4.23 1.10
CA ASP A 154 24.70 3.26 2.15
C ASP A 154 25.90 2.38 1.76
N GLY A 155 27.09 2.79 2.18
CA GLY A 155 28.31 2.02 1.92
C GLY A 155 28.35 0.65 2.61
N ASN A 156 27.51 0.41 3.62
CA ASN A 156 27.45 -0.89 4.30
C ASN A 156 26.56 -1.87 3.53
N ALA A 157 25.39 -1.40 3.06
CA ALA A 157 24.51 -2.20 2.20
C ALA A 157 25.08 -2.39 0.79
N PHE A 158 25.79 -1.39 0.27
CA PHE A 158 26.36 -1.38 -1.08
C PHE A 158 27.90 -1.22 -1.06
N PRO A 159 28.65 -2.17 -0.48
CA PRO A 159 30.10 -2.03 -0.29
C PRO A 159 30.89 -2.04 -1.61
N LYS A 160 30.26 -2.51 -2.70
CA LYS A 160 30.83 -2.53 -4.05
C LYS A 160 30.43 -1.31 -4.90
N ALA A 161 29.70 -0.35 -4.34
CA ALA A 161 29.31 0.86 -5.06
C ALA A 161 30.52 1.76 -5.33
N ASP A 162 31.10 1.61 -6.51
CA ASP A 162 32.24 2.39 -7.00
C ASP A 162 32.04 2.70 -8.49
N TYR A 163 31.53 3.89 -8.80
CA TYR A 163 31.32 4.36 -10.16
C TYR A 163 32.37 5.40 -10.53
N PHE A 164 33.62 4.93 -10.73
CA PHE A 164 34.80 5.79 -10.97
C PHE A 164 35.14 6.70 -9.79
N SER A 165 35.08 6.20 -8.55
CA SER A 165 35.32 6.98 -7.33
C SER A 165 36.67 7.70 -7.31
N VAL A 166 37.73 7.09 -7.84
CA VAL A 166 39.06 7.72 -7.98
C VAL A 166 39.00 8.98 -8.84
N CYS A 167 38.21 8.96 -9.92
CA CYS A 167 38.00 10.13 -10.75
C CYS A 167 37.06 11.15 -10.10
N ALA A 168 36.07 10.69 -9.32
CA ALA A 168 35.14 11.56 -8.59
C ALA A 168 35.83 12.38 -7.50
N ARG A 169 36.69 11.75 -6.69
CA ARG A 169 37.47 12.39 -5.61
C ARG A 169 38.42 13.49 -6.10
N ALA A 170 38.76 13.46 -7.38
CA ALA A 170 39.58 14.51 -7.95
C ALA A 170 38.76 15.76 -8.30
N ILE A 171 37.46 15.62 -8.54
CA ILE A 171 36.55 16.74 -8.81
C ILE A 171 36.06 17.36 -7.49
N ILE A 172 35.77 16.50 -6.51
CA ILE A 172 35.19 16.87 -5.22
C ILE A 172 36.17 16.47 -4.12
N GLU A 173 36.63 17.44 -3.34
CA GLU A 173 37.58 17.27 -2.22
C GLU A 173 36.95 16.55 -1.00
N GLU A 174 36.03 15.62 -1.24
CA GLU A 174 35.35 14.78 -0.25
C GLU A 174 35.27 13.32 -0.74
N GLU A 175 35.07 12.40 0.20
CA GLU A 175 34.85 10.99 -0.13
C GLU A 175 33.67 10.84 -1.08
N SER A 176 33.93 10.28 -2.26
CA SER A 176 32.98 10.15 -3.35
C SER A 176 32.84 8.69 -3.78
N TRP A 177 31.61 8.26 -4.10
CA TRP A 177 31.33 6.91 -4.59
C TRP A 177 31.30 6.84 -6.11
N GLY A 178 31.05 7.96 -6.81
CA GLY A 178 31.13 7.96 -8.27
C GLY A 178 30.85 9.25 -9.00
N VAL A 179 31.14 9.27 -10.31
CA VAL A 179 31.07 10.45 -11.18
C VAL A 179 29.70 10.54 -11.83
N LEU A 180 28.74 11.13 -11.12
CA LEU A 180 27.36 11.30 -11.60
C LEU A 180 27.06 12.72 -12.10
N ALA A 181 27.67 13.72 -11.48
CA ALA A 181 27.53 15.13 -11.85
C ALA A 181 28.77 15.93 -11.45
N ALA A 182 28.94 17.11 -12.07
CA ALA A 182 29.98 18.07 -11.74
C ALA A 182 29.48 19.50 -11.97
N ALA A 183 29.93 20.45 -11.16
CA ALA A 183 29.61 21.86 -11.36
C ALA A 183 30.44 22.43 -12.52
N LEU A 184 29.81 22.86 -13.63
CA LEU A 184 30.49 23.32 -14.86
C LEU A 184 30.10 24.73 -15.32
N GLY A 185 29.22 25.43 -14.59
CA GLY A 185 28.52 26.64 -15.03
C GLY A 185 29.40 27.86 -15.36
N ASN A 186 30.71 27.83 -15.11
CA ASN A 186 31.63 28.92 -15.43
C ASN A 186 32.99 28.38 -15.95
N ALA A 187 33.80 29.28 -16.54
CA ALA A 187 35.07 28.90 -17.18
C ALA A 187 36.09 28.29 -16.20
N LYS A 188 36.16 28.81 -14.97
CA LYS A 188 37.03 28.28 -13.92
C LYS A 188 36.67 26.82 -13.62
N ASN A 189 35.39 26.56 -13.36
CA ASN A 189 34.86 25.23 -13.06
C ASN A 189 35.12 24.23 -14.19
N ARG A 190 34.88 24.62 -15.45
CA ARG A 190 35.18 23.76 -16.62
C ARG A 190 36.67 23.42 -16.71
N ASN A 191 37.54 24.39 -16.46
CA ASN A 191 38.99 24.15 -16.49
C ASN A 191 39.43 23.25 -15.32
N THR A 192 38.88 23.45 -14.12
CA THR A 192 39.10 22.57 -12.96
C THR A 192 38.67 21.15 -13.28
N PHE A 193 37.44 20.95 -13.76
CA PHE A 193 36.96 19.62 -14.16
C PHE A 193 37.86 18.98 -15.22
N ARG A 194 38.26 19.71 -16.26
CA ARG A 194 39.14 19.17 -17.30
C ARG A 194 40.47 18.69 -16.72
N LYS A 195 41.11 19.48 -15.87
CA LYS A 195 42.40 19.11 -15.25
C LYS A 195 42.25 17.96 -14.27
N ALA A 196 41.19 17.99 -13.46
CA ALA A 196 41.04 17.10 -12.32
C ALA A 196 40.28 15.81 -12.63
N PHE A 197 39.41 15.77 -13.64
CA PHE A 197 38.74 14.53 -14.07
C PHE A 197 39.44 13.94 -15.28
N TRP A 198 39.53 14.74 -16.35
CA TRP A 198 39.90 14.23 -17.67
C TRP A 198 41.38 13.90 -17.77
N GLN A 199 42.27 14.82 -17.39
CA GLN A 199 43.73 14.69 -17.56
C GLN A 199 44.40 13.93 -16.42
N SER A 200 45.45 13.18 -16.73
CA SER A 200 46.39 12.63 -15.74
C SER A 200 47.33 13.70 -15.17
N ASP A 201 47.77 13.46 -13.94
CA ASP A 201 48.88 14.18 -13.32
C ASP A 201 49.91 13.20 -12.74
N LYS A 202 50.84 13.69 -11.89
CA LYS A 202 51.91 12.85 -11.33
C LYS A 202 51.41 11.79 -10.34
N GLU A 203 50.28 12.02 -9.69
CA GLU A 203 49.77 11.23 -8.58
C GLU A 203 48.51 10.43 -8.95
N ARG A 204 47.80 10.85 -9.99
CA ARG A 204 46.50 10.30 -10.36
C ARG A 204 46.36 10.09 -11.87
N LEU A 205 45.80 8.93 -12.22
CA LEU A 205 45.37 8.62 -13.58
C LEU A 205 44.09 9.39 -13.93
N GLY A 206 44.13 10.16 -15.01
CA GLY A 206 42.99 10.82 -15.62
C GLY A 206 42.03 9.85 -16.26
N PHE A 207 40.79 10.29 -16.48
CA PHE A 207 39.78 9.46 -17.13
C PHE A 207 40.15 9.14 -18.60
N ASP A 208 40.88 10.03 -19.27
CA ASP A 208 41.34 9.79 -20.64
C ASP A 208 42.33 8.63 -20.74
N ASP A 209 43.36 8.65 -19.91
CA ASP A 209 44.35 7.57 -19.82
C ASP A 209 43.74 6.30 -19.22
N LEU A 210 42.77 6.41 -18.30
CA LEU A 210 42.02 5.26 -17.79
C LEU A 210 41.33 4.50 -18.93
N LEU A 211 40.63 5.22 -19.82
CA LEU A 211 39.96 4.62 -20.98
C LEU A 211 40.97 4.09 -22.01
N TYR A 212 42.03 4.84 -22.27
CA TYR A 212 43.04 4.43 -23.26
C TYR A 212 43.81 3.18 -22.79
N ASN A 213 44.12 3.08 -21.50
CA ASN A 213 44.83 1.94 -20.91
C ASN A 213 44.05 0.61 -20.97
N VAL A 214 42.77 0.63 -21.35
CA VAL A 214 41.99 -0.60 -21.57
C VAL A 214 42.53 -1.40 -22.76
N TYR A 215 42.97 -0.73 -23.83
CA TYR A 215 43.36 -1.36 -25.09
C TYR A 215 44.66 -0.82 -25.69
N ARG A 216 45.38 0.05 -24.98
CA ARG A 216 46.62 0.69 -25.44
C ARG A 216 47.71 -0.32 -25.81
N ASP A 217 47.88 -1.35 -24.99
CA ASP A 217 48.92 -2.36 -25.16
C ASP A 217 48.26 -3.71 -25.49
N PRO A 218 48.47 -4.27 -26.69
CA PRO A 218 47.91 -5.55 -27.09
C PRO A 218 48.27 -6.71 -26.16
N ALA A 219 49.43 -6.65 -25.48
CA ALA A 219 49.83 -7.67 -24.52
C ALA A 219 49.04 -7.62 -23.20
N THR A 220 48.38 -6.49 -22.92
CA THR A 220 47.59 -6.26 -21.70
C THR A 220 46.17 -5.80 -22.01
N ASP A 221 45.65 -6.14 -23.20
CA ASP A 221 44.29 -5.81 -23.62
C ASP A 221 43.25 -6.36 -22.63
N LYS A 222 42.51 -5.43 -22.01
CA LYS A 222 41.49 -5.74 -21.00
C LYS A 222 40.08 -5.80 -21.59
N VAL A 223 39.90 -5.59 -22.89
CA VAL A 223 38.58 -5.64 -23.54
C VAL A 223 37.84 -6.95 -23.25
N PRO A 224 38.46 -8.15 -23.40
CA PRO A 224 37.77 -9.41 -23.10
C PRO A 224 37.36 -9.54 -21.62
N ILE A 225 38.17 -9.00 -20.71
CA ILE A 225 37.90 -9.01 -19.27
C ILE A 225 36.67 -8.16 -18.97
N HIS A 226 36.61 -6.94 -19.50
CA HIS A 226 35.48 -6.03 -19.27
C HIS A 226 34.20 -6.49 -19.96
N GLN A 227 34.30 -7.11 -21.14
CA GLN A 227 33.16 -7.72 -21.81
C GLN A 227 32.57 -8.86 -20.96
N LYS A 228 33.42 -9.77 -20.46
CA LYS A 228 32.97 -10.84 -19.57
C LYS A 228 32.32 -10.30 -18.29
N LEU A 229 32.93 -9.28 -17.67
CA LEU A 229 32.35 -8.60 -16.50
C LEU A 229 30.97 -8.00 -16.81
N PHE A 230 30.81 -7.38 -17.99
CA PHE A 230 29.51 -6.86 -18.41
C PHE A 230 28.47 -7.98 -18.53
N GLU A 231 28.80 -9.08 -19.20
CA GLU A 231 27.92 -10.24 -19.36
C GLU A 231 27.51 -10.83 -18.00
N GLU A 232 28.46 -10.96 -17.07
CA GLU A 232 28.20 -11.42 -15.69
C GLU A 232 27.25 -10.47 -14.94
N GLN A 233 27.50 -9.15 -14.99
CA GLN A 233 26.65 -8.16 -14.31
C GLN A 233 25.27 -8.03 -14.97
N GLN A 234 25.18 -8.20 -16.29
CA GLN A 234 23.91 -8.22 -17.02
C GLN A 234 23.00 -9.35 -16.52
N VAL A 235 23.54 -10.56 -16.33
CA VAL A 235 22.78 -11.70 -15.80
C VAL A 235 22.29 -11.42 -14.38
N ILE A 236 23.15 -10.88 -13.50
CA ILE A 236 22.77 -10.52 -12.13
C ILE A 236 21.67 -9.46 -12.14
N PHE A 237 21.84 -8.40 -12.94
CA PHE A 237 20.88 -7.31 -13.04
C PHE A 237 19.50 -7.79 -13.52
N GLN A 238 19.45 -8.64 -14.55
CA GLN A 238 18.21 -9.23 -15.05
C GLN A 238 17.53 -10.12 -13.99
N SER A 239 18.31 -10.91 -13.24
CA SER A 239 17.78 -11.72 -12.13
C SER A 239 17.17 -10.87 -11.03
N LEU A 240 17.85 -9.79 -10.62
CA LEU A 240 17.35 -8.86 -9.59
C LEU A 240 16.08 -8.13 -10.05
N LEU A 241 15.99 -7.75 -11.33
CA LEU A 241 14.77 -7.18 -11.89
C LEU A 241 13.60 -8.18 -11.88
N ALA A 242 13.86 -9.45 -12.20
CA ALA A 242 12.83 -10.48 -12.15
C ALA A 242 12.33 -10.73 -10.71
N GLU A 243 13.24 -10.74 -9.73
CA GLU A 243 12.90 -10.82 -8.31
C GLU A 243 12.06 -9.62 -7.86
N PHE A 244 12.48 -8.41 -8.22
CA PHE A 244 11.73 -7.18 -7.96
C PHE A 244 10.33 -7.22 -8.57
N ASP A 245 10.19 -7.62 -9.84
CA ASP A 245 8.89 -7.71 -10.50
C ASP A 245 7.97 -8.76 -9.86
N ALA A 246 8.53 -9.88 -9.37
CA ALA A 246 7.77 -10.90 -8.64
C ALA A 246 7.26 -10.37 -7.28
N PHE A 247 8.12 -9.67 -6.54
CA PHE A 247 7.73 -8.96 -5.33
C PHE A 247 6.65 -7.92 -5.63
N ARG A 248 6.85 -7.07 -6.64
CA ARG A 248 5.94 -6.01 -7.06
C ARG A 248 4.52 -6.53 -7.28
N LYS A 249 4.39 -7.59 -8.09
CA LYS A 249 3.09 -8.23 -8.40
C LYS A 249 2.42 -8.81 -7.15
N THR A 250 3.19 -9.47 -6.29
CA THR A 250 2.68 -10.06 -5.05
C THR A 250 2.18 -8.98 -4.09
N ALA A 251 2.97 -7.93 -3.90
CA ALA A 251 2.64 -6.80 -3.05
C ALA A 251 1.44 -6.01 -3.58
N ALA A 252 1.33 -5.83 -4.90
CA ALA A 252 0.19 -5.18 -5.55
C ALA A 252 -1.11 -5.96 -5.32
N CYS A 253 -1.07 -7.29 -5.46
CA CYS A 253 -2.22 -8.14 -5.17
C CYS A 253 -2.70 -7.97 -3.72
N PHE A 254 -1.79 -7.99 -2.75
CA PHE A 254 -2.11 -7.73 -1.35
C PHE A 254 -2.70 -6.32 -1.13
N HIS A 255 -2.06 -5.29 -1.71
CA HIS A 255 -2.49 -3.90 -1.60
C HIS A 255 -3.93 -3.71 -2.09
N GLN A 256 -4.27 -4.28 -3.25
CA GLN A 256 -5.59 -4.18 -3.87
C GLN A 256 -6.68 -4.92 -3.09
N GLN A 257 -6.32 -6.01 -2.41
CA GLN A 257 -7.26 -6.79 -1.59
C GLN A 257 -7.46 -6.20 -0.18
N LEU A 258 -6.53 -5.39 0.31
CA LEU A 258 -6.53 -4.86 1.68
C LEU A 258 -7.82 -4.10 2.06
N PRO A 259 -8.38 -3.20 1.22
CA PRO A 259 -9.62 -2.50 1.56
C PRO A 259 -10.81 -3.45 1.76
N ALA A 260 -10.94 -4.46 0.90
CA ALA A 260 -11.99 -5.47 1.01
C ALA A 260 -11.80 -6.34 2.26
N TYR A 261 -10.57 -6.73 2.56
CA TYR A 261 -10.24 -7.45 3.79
C TYR A 261 -10.63 -6.65 5.05
N MET A 262 -10.27 -5.36 5.12
CA MET A 262 -10.62 -4.50 6.25
C MET A 262 -12.14 -4.36 6.42
N HIS A 263 -12.87 -4.18 5.31
CA HIS A 263 -14.33 -4.13 5.33
C HIS A 263 -14.93 -5.44 5.85
N ASN A 264 -14.47 -6.58 5.34
CA ASN A 264 -14.93 -7.90 5.77
C ASN A 264 -14.64 -8.14 7.26
N LYS A 265 -13.49 -7.71 7.77
CA LYS A 265 -13.16 -7.79 9.21
C LYS A 265 -14.05 -6.93 10.10
N GLN A 266 -14.48 -5.76 9.62
CA GLN A 266 -15.46 -4.95 10.36
C GLN A 266 -16.83 -5.61 10.37
N LYS A 267 -17.27 -6.12 9.22
CA LYS A 267 -18.55 -6.83 9.09
C LYS A 267 -18.58 -8.09 9.96
N GLU A 268 -17.50 -8.88 9.99
CA GLU A 268 -17.36 -10.05 10.86
C GLU A 268 -17.61 -9.69 12.33
N LYS A 269 -16.99 -8.62 12.83
CA LYS A 269 -17.18 -8.14 14.21
C LYS A 269 -18.63 -7.71 14.47
N GLN A 270 -19.23 -6.97 13.54
CA GLN A 270 -20.62 -6.52 13.67
C GLN A 270 -21.58 -7.71 13.73
N THR A 271 -21.44 -8.66 12.80
CA THR A 271 -22.27 -9.86 12.75
C THR A 271 -22.09 -10.73 14.01
N HIS A 272 -20.88 -10.78 14.56
CA HIS A 272 -20.65 -11.50 15.83
C HIS A 272 -21.39 -10.87 17.01
N GLU A 273 -21.44 -9.53 17.08
CA GLU A 273 -22.18 -8.83 18.12
C GLU A 273 -23.70 -9.02 17.95
N GLU A 274 -24.20 -8.94 16.72
CA GLU A 274 -25.61 -9.22 16.40
C GLU A 274 -26.01 -10.64 16.80
N LEU A 275 -25.17 -11.66 16.50
CA LEU A 275 -25.39 -13.03 16.92
C LEU A 275 -25.45 -13.18 18.45
N LYS A 276 -24.59 -12.45 19.17
CA LYS A 276 -24.59 -12.46 20.64
C LYS A 276 -25.88 -11.87 21.21
N GLN A 277 -26.38 -10.78 20.63
CA GLN A 277 -27.65 -10.17 21.03
C GLN A 277 -28.85 -11.09 20.78
N ILE A 278 -28.89 -11.71 19.59
CA ILE A 278 -29.95 -12.68 19.24
C ILE A 278 -29.92 -13.88 20.21
N SER A 279 -28.74 -14.37 20.57
CA SER A 279 -28.58 -15.46 21.54
C SER A 279 -29.13 -15.10 22.93
N VAL A 280 -28.88 -13.87 23.40
CA VAL A 280 -29.45 -13.38 24.68
C VAL A 280 -30.97 -13.31 24.60
N GLN A 281 -31.52 -12.73 23.53
CA GLN A 281 -32.98 -12.63 23.34
C GLN A 281 -33.65 -14.01 23.26
N LEU A 282 -33.02 -14.98 22.58
CA LEU A 282 -33.51 -16.37 22.54
C LEU A 282 -33.52 -17.00 23.94
N GLY A 283 -32.48 -16.74 24.75
CA GLY A 283 -32.43 -17.17 26.14
C GLY A 283 -33.58 -16.59 26.97
N GLU A 284 -33.82 -15.29 26.87
CA GLU A 284 -34.92 -14.61 27.57
C GLU A 284 -36.29 -15.17 27.15
N LEU A 285 -36.52 -15.34 25.85
CA LEU A 285 -37.75 -15.92 25.31
C LEU A 285 -37.95 -17.38 25.75
N SER A 286 -36.86 -18.15 25.86
CA SER A 286 -36.92 -19.52 26.38
C SER A 286 -37.38 -19.55 27.85
N VAL A 287 -36.83 -18.67 28.68
CA VAL A 287 -37.22 -18.55 30.11
C VAL A 287 -38.68 -18.09 30.23
N GLN A 288 -39.11 -17.14 29.41
CA GLN A 288 -40.51 -16.69 29.38
C GLN A 288 -41.44 -17.84 28.98
N ARG A 289 -41.08 -18.62 27.97
CA ARG A 289 -41.83 -19.80 27.54
C ARG A 289 -41.95 -20.85 28.64
N GLU A 290 -40.86 -21.16 29.35
CA GLU A 290 -40.89 -22.11 30.49
C GLU A 290 -41.79 -21.60 31.63
N THR A 291 -41.75 -20.30 31.90
CA THR A 291 -42.58 -19.65 32.92
C THR A 291 -44.07 -19.73 32.56
N LEU A 292 -44.41 -19.41 31.31
CA LEU A 292 -45.79 -19.51 30.81
C LEU A 292 -46.29 -20.97 30.81
N THR A 293 -45.45 -21.91 30.40
CA THR A 293 -45.78 -23.36 30.42
C THR A 293 -46.04 -23.84 31.85
N SER A 294 -45.20 -23.40 32.80
CA SER A 294 -45.38 -23.72 34.22
C SER A 294 -46.66 -23.12 34.79
N LYS A 295 -46.99 -21.89 34.39
CA LYS A 295 -48.22 -21.19 34.79
C LYS A 295 -49.47 -21.88 34.22
N GLU A 296 -49.43 -22.26 32.93
CA GLU A 296 -50.49 -23.04 32.28
C GLU A 296 -50.75 -24.35 33.02
N HIS A 297 -49.68 -25.09 33.36
CA HIS A 297 -49.82 -26.36 34.08
C HIS A 297 -50.45 -26.18 35.47
N ARG A 298 -50.07 -25.13 36.22
CA ARG A 298 -50.68 -24.81 37.51
C ARG A 298 -52.16 -24.46 37.38
N LEU A 299 -52.50 -23.56 36.46
CA LEU A 299 -53.90 -23.15 36.23
C LEU A 299 -54.77 -24.30 35.75
N THR A 300 -54.21 -25.21 34.93
CA THR A 300 -54.92 -26.42 34.50
C THR A 300 -55.26 -27.31 35.70
N LYS A 301 -54.29 -27.56 36.59
CA LYS A 301 -54.54 -28.31 37.85
C LYS A 301 -55.54 -27.62 38.77
N ASP A 302 -55.48 -26.29 38.87
CA ASP A 302 -56.45 -25.54 39.67
C ASP A 302 -57.86 -25.60 39.05
N ALA A 303 -57.99 -25.53 37.73
CA ALA A 303 -59.26 -25.71 37.04
C ALA A 303 -59.84 -27.11 37.30
N GLU A 304 -59.04 -28.16 37.17
CA GLU A 304 -59.43 -29.55 37.49
C GLU A 304 -59.90 -29.70 38.94
N ARG A 305 -59.19 -29.07 39.89
CA ARG A 305 -59.54 -29.06 41.32
C ARG A 305 -60.86 -28.33 41.57
N VAL A 306 -61.05 -27.14 41.02
CA VAL A 306 -62.28 -26.35 41.17
C VAL A 306 -63.45 -27.06 40.49
N GLN A 307 -63.24 -27.70 39.34
CA GLN A 307 -64.24 -28.51 38.66
C GLN A 307 -64.64 -29.74 39.50
N SER A 308 -63.68 -30.37 40.17
CA SER A 308 -63.94 -31.46 41.13
C SER A 308 -64.72 -30.99 42.36
N LEU A 309 -64.39 -29.81 42.90
CA LEU A 309 -65.13 -29.18 43.99
C LEU A 309 -66.57 -28.86 43.58
N LEU A 310 -66.78 -28.32 42.37
CA LEU A 310 -68.10 -28.06 41.81
C LEU A 310 -68.91 -29.36 41.70
N HIS A 311 -68.28 -30.45 41.25
CA HIS A 311 -68.92 -31.76 41.17
C HIS A 311 -69.36 -32.28 42.55
N LEU A 312 -68.48 -32.22 43.56
CA LEU A 312 -68.81 -32.60 44.94
C LEU A 312 -69.90 -31.72 45.54
N HIS A 313 -69.89 -30.42 45.27
CA HIS A 313 -70.92 -29.48 45.72
C HIS A 313 -72.29 -29.78 45.10
N ILE A 314 -72.30 -30.15 43.82
CA ILE A 314 -73.48 -30.64 43.10
C ILE A 314 -74.01 -31.95 43.70
N GLN A 315 -73.15 -32.84 44.20
CA GLN A 315 -73.59 -34.06 44.87
C GLN A 315 -74.23 -33.79 46.25
N ARG A 316 -73.85 -32.70 46.93
CA ARG A 316 -74.39 -32.27 48.23
C ARG A 316 -75.69 -31.47 48.15
N ARG A 317 -76.47 -31.64 47.08
CA ARG A 317 -77.75 -30.93 46.91
C ARG A 317 -78.68 -31.17 48.11
N PRO A 318 -79.30 -30.12 48.68
CA PRO A 318 -80.25 -30.30 49.77
C PRO A 318 -81.42 -31.20 49.35
N SER A 319 -81.94 -32.01 50.29
CA SER A 319 -83.08 -32.90 50.06
C SER A 319 -84.32 -32.14 49.59
N PHE A 320 -85.11 -32.75 48.71
CA PHE A 320 -86.25 -32.08 48.04
C PHE A 320 -85.83 -30.78 47.30
N PHE A 321 -84.64 -30.79 46.67
CA PHE A 321 -84.03 -29.64 46.00
C PHE A 321 -84.97 -28.82 45.12
N PHE A 322 -85.85 -29.49 44.35
CA PHE A 322 -86.82 -28.83 43.48
C PHE A 322 -87.79 -27.94 44.27
N LEU A 323 -88.30 -28.41 45.41
CA LEU A 323 -89.17 -27.63 46.29
C LEU A 323 -88.38 -26.48 46.95
N GLN A 324 -87.16 -26.75 47.42
CA GLN A 324 -86.32 -25.71 48.03
C GLN A 324 -85.94 -24.59 47.05
N LYS A 325 -85.73 -24.94 45.77
CA LYS A 325 -85.51 -24.00 44.65
C LYS A 325 -86.76 -23.20 44.32
N LEU A 326 -87.93 -23.86 44.24
CA LEU A 326 -89.22 -23.23 43.92
C LEU A 326 -89.61 -22.18 44.97
N PHE A 327 -89.37 -22.48 46.25
CA PHE A 327 -89.70 -21.60 47.39
C PHE A 327 -88.53 -20.71 47.86
N LYS A 328 -87.38 -20.72 47.16
CA LYS A 328 -86.17 -19.93 47.48
C LYS A 328 -85.80 -19.96 48.97
N THR A 329 -85.77 -21.15 49.56
CA THR A 329 -85.50 -21.32 50.99
C THR A 329 -84.08 -20.86 51.35
N ALA A 330 -83.82 -20.56 52.63
CA ALA A 330 -82.50 -20.14 53.10
C ALA A 330 -81.41 -21.17 52.73
N ARG A 331 -81.70 -22.47 52.87
CA ARG A 331 -80.78 -23.56 52.49
C ARG A 331 -80.46 -23.60 50.99
N PHE A 332 -81.45 -23.35 50.13
CA PHE A 332 -81.21 -23.26 48.69
C PHE A 332 -80.38 -22.01 48.33
N LYS A 333 -80.67 -20.87 48.94
CA LYS A 333 -79.92 -19.62 48.71
C LYS A 333 -78.44 -19.79 49.06
N THR A 334 -78.12 -20.31 50.24
CA THR A 334 -76.73 -20.56 50.67
C THR A 334 -76.01 -21.52 49.72
N TRP A 335 -76.63 -22.66 49.38
CA TRP A 335 -76.05 -23.62 48.45
C TRP A 335 -75.83 -23.02 47.04
N ASN A 336 -76.77 -22.20 46.55
CA ASN A 336 -76.70 -21.59 45.23
C ASN A 336 -75.64 -20.47 45.18
N THR A 337 -75.48 -19.68 46.24
CA THR A 337 -74.40 -18.68 46.36
C THR A 337 -73.03 -19.35 46.34
N GLU A 338 -72.83 -20.42 47.12
CA GLU A 338 -71.57 -21.19 47.11
C GLU A 338 -71.30 -21.83 45.72
N ALA A 339 -72.34 -22.30 45.03
CA ALA A 339 -72.21 -22.84 43.68
C ALA A 339 -71.84 -21.75 42.65
N GLU A 340 -72.43 -20.56 42.75
CA GLU A 340 -72.12 -19.40 41.90
C GLU A 340 -70.69 -18.92 42.12
N GLU A 341 -70.21 -18.89 43.35
CA GLU A 341 -68.82 -18.54 43.68
C GLU A 341 -67.81 -19.54 43.08
N ILE A 342 -68.05 -20.85 43.22
CA ILE A 342 -67.20 -21.89 42.62
C ILE A 342 -67.23 -21.79 41.08
N HIS A 343 -68.41 -21.57 40.50
CA HIS A 343 -68.55 -21.46 39.05
C HIS A 343 -67.88 -20.19 38.50
N HIS A 344 -67.96 -19.07 39.23
CA HIS A 344 -67.27 -17.83 38.88
C HIS A 344 -65.75 -18.01 38.96
N SER A 345 -65.26 -18.69 40.00
CA SER A 345 -63.84 -19.03 40.15
C SER A 345 -63.33 -19.88 38.97
N LEU A 346 -64.05 -20.93 38.59
CA LEU A 346 -63.70 -21.77 37.44
C LEU A 346 -63.70 -20.98 36.12
N LYS A 347 -64.68 -20.09 35.94
CA LYS A 347 -64.76 -19.23 34.75
C LYS A 347 -63.55 -18.31 34.64
N ASN A 348 -63.12 -17.70 35.74
CA ASN A 348 -61.94 -16.84 35.77
C ASN A 348 -60.66 -17.62 35.43
N ILE A 349 -60.45 -18.78 36.04
CA ILE A 349 -59.28 -19.64 35.75
C ILE A 349 -59.23 -20.03 34.27
N ASN A 350 -60.39 -20.37 33.68
CA ASN A 350 -60.48 -20.72 32.26
C ASN A 350 -60.18 -19.53 31.34
N VAL A 351 -60.57 -18.31 31.71
CA VAL A 351 -60.21 -17.09 30.96
C VAL A 351 -58.69 -16.87 30.99
N ASP A 352 -58.05 -17.05 32.15
CA ASP A 352 -56.59 -16.91 32.29
C ASP A 352 -55.82 -17.97 31.49
N LEU A 353 -56.32 -19.22 31.45
CA LEU A 353 -55.77 -20.29 30.61
C LEU A 353 -55.87 -19.96 29.12
N ASP A 354 -57.02 -19.43 28.69
CA ASP A 354 -57.27 -19.08 27.29
C ASP A 354 -56.39 -17.91 26.84
N TYR A 355 -56.08 -16.99 27.75
CA TYR A 355 -55.11 -15.92 27.52
C TYR A 355 -53.69 -16.46 27.33
N ILE A 356 -53.24 -17.38 28.20
CA ILE A 356 -51.89 -17.96 28.10
C ILE A 356 -51.71 -18.81 26.85
N LYS A 357 -52.73 -19.55 26.41
CA LYS A 357 -52.67 -20.36 25.18
C LYS A 357 -52.60 -19.54 23.89
N LYS A 358 -52.96 -18.26 23.96
CA LYS A 358 -52.95 -17.31 22.82
C LYS A 358 -51.71 -16.40 22.83
N ALA A 359 -50.98 -16.35 23.94
CA ALA A 359 -49.73 -15.59 24.11
C ALA A 359 -48.53 -16.46 23.70
#